data_AF-A0A1H9UPS0-F1
#
_entry.id   AF-A0A1H9UPS0-F1
#
_cell.length_a   1.000
_cell.length_b   1.000
_cell.length_c   1.000
_cell.angle_alpha   90.00
_cell.angle_beta   90.00
_cell.angle_gamma   90.00
#
_symmetry.space_group_name_H-M   'P 1'
#
loop_
_entity.id
_entity.type
_entity.pdbx_description
1 polymer ?
#
loop_
_entity_poly.entity_id
_entity_poly.type
_entity_poly.pdbx_seq_one_letter_code
_entity_poly.pdbx_strand_id
1 'polypeptide(L)'
;MKHRKKILSNRSFAAIWDAASKAESYRELCNMAYDSKYFNPSYLEKKSGLSMKEVYVVLENIYKAYNMRFDEIMKEAGTTNSKLRDSFCIPEKSIEAWKSGRNRCPDYIRLMLLRYYHLLKLGKYIYTEEYDDYLKTIPKVYEESGKEKATDVLNKKEAITINKAADDSLDKGIYDNVRNYEDYSDDDFYEMISSIGSAKHIADDGVKINNKRNSVVNKTDYLDNILKSRKKK
;
A
#
# COMPACT_ATOMS: atom_id res chain seq x y z
N MET A 1 -9.68 23.84 -10.71
CA MET A 1 -11.02 23.24 -10.94
C MET A 1 -11.21 22.07 -9.98
N LYS A 2 -12.27 22.04 -9.16
CA LYS A 2 -12.61 20.83 -8.37
C LYS A 2 -12.91 19.70 -9.35
N HIS A 3 -12.10 18.64 -9.36
CA HIS A 3 -12.41 17.46 -10.16
C HIS A 3 -13.73 16.87 -9.64
N ARG A 4 -14.70 16.69 -10.54
CA ARG A 4 -15.97 16.05 -10.18
C ARG A 4 -15.69 14.58 -9.86
N LYS A 5 -16.13 14.16 -8.68
CA LYS A 5 -16.18 12.75 -8.28
C LYS A 5 -16.98 11.96 -9.32
N LYS A 6 -16.45 10.84 -9.77
CA LYS A 6 -17.13 9.90 -10.67
C LYS A 6 -17.38 8.59 -9.94
N ILE A 7 -18.59 8.06 -10.10
CA ILE A 7 -19.04 6.87 -9.36
C ILE A 7 -19.28 5.75 -10.37
N LEU A 8 -18.56 4.65 -10.19
CA LEU A 8 -18.77 3.39 -10.90
C LEU A 8 -19.82 2.58 -10.14
N SER A 9 -20.94 2.26 -10.81
CA SER A 9 -22.01 1.47 -10.19
C SER A 9 -21.51 0.09 -9.77
N ASN A 10 -22.08 -0.46 -8.69
CA ASN A 10 -21.70 -1.79 -8.20
C ASN A 10 -21.94 -2.88 -9.27
N ARG A 11 -22.99 -2.72 -10.09
CA ARG A 11 -23.31 -3.63 -11.20
C ARG A 11 -22.24 -3.60 -12.29
N SER A 12 -21.77 -2.42 -12.67
CA SER A 12 -20.67 -2.26 -13.63
C SER A 12 -19.38 -2.83 -13.06
N PHE A 13 -19.05 -2.53 -11.81
CA PHE A 13 -17.87 -3.07 -11.15
C PHE A 13 -17.89 -4.61 -11.12
N ALA A 14 -19.00 -5.22 -10.69
CA ALA A 14 -19.14 -6.67 -10.65
C ALA A 14 -19.00 -7.30 -12.03
N ALA A 15 -19.57 -6.68 -13.07
CA ALA A 15 -19.43 -7.15 -14.45
C ALA A 15 -17.99 -7.07 -14.97
N ILE A 16 -17.25 -6.00 -14.64
CA ILE A 16 -15.83 -5.88 -14.99
C ILE A 16 -15.00 -6.91 -14.22
N TRP A 17 -15.27 -7.09 -12.93
CA TRP A 17 -14.57 -8.06 -12.08
C TRP A 17 -14.75 -9.49 -12.59
N ASP A 18 -15.98 -9.87 -12.94
CA ASP A 18 -16.30 -11.16 -13.54
C ASP A 18 -15.65 -11.32 -14.94
N ALA A 19 -15.66 -10.28 -15.76
CA ALA A 19 -14.96 -10.31 -17.05
C ALA A 19 -13.44 -10.47 -16.89
N ALA A 20 -12.84 -9.78 -15.92
CA ALA A 20 -11.42 -9.92 -15.59
C ALA A 20 -11.07 -11.33 -15.09
N SER A 21 -12.03 -12.06 -14.53
CA SER A 21 -11.85 -13.46 -14.13
C SER A 21 -11.70 -14.43 -15.30
N LYS A 22 -12.29 -14.07 -16.45
CA LYS A 22 -12.38 -14.89 -17.65
C LYS A 22 -11.35 -14.50 -18.70
N ALA A 23 -10.93 -13.23 -18.72
CA ALA A 23 -9.98 -12.73 -19.68
C ALA A 23 -8.56 -13.26 -19.41
N GLU A 24 -7.91 -13.80 -20.43
CA GLU A 24 -6.51 -14.25 -20.39
C GLU A 24 -5.53 -13.07 -20.51
N SER A 25 -5.98 -11.98 -21.13
CA SER A 25 -5.19 -10.76 -21.33
C SER A 25 -6.01 -9.49 -21.12
N TYR A 26 -5.32 -8.39 -20.81
CA TYR A 26 -5.95 -7.07 -20.72
C TYR A 26 -6.63 -6.66 -22.03
N ARG A 27 -6.04 -7.02 -23.18
CA ARG A 27 -6.63 -6.76 -24.50
C ARG A 27 -7.97 -7.48 -24.66
N GLU A 28 -8.06 -8.72 -24.19
CA GLU A 28 -9.29 -9.49 -24.23
C GLU A 28 -10.38 -8.87 -23.34
N LEU A 29 -10.03 -8.41 -22.14
CA LEU A 29 -10.96 -7.66 -21.29
C LEU A 29 -11.51 -6.41 -22.00
N CYS A 30 -10.65 -5.67 -22.70
CA CYS A 30 -11.06 -4.52 -23.51
C CYS A 30 -12.02 -4.92 -24.63
N ASN A 31 -11.81 -6.06 -25.29
CA ASN A 31 -12.72 -6.58 -26.31
C ASN A 31 -14.08 -6.96 -25.68
N MET A 32 -14.08 -7.68 -24.56
CA MET A 32 -15.30 -8.02 -23.81
C MET A 32 -16.09 -6.78 -23.36
N ALA A 33 -15.40 -5.65 -23.14
CA ALA A 33 -16.06 -4.40 -22.80
C ALA A 33 -16.97 -3.90 -23.92
N TYR A 34 -16.57 -4.03 -25.19
CA TYR A 34 -17.39 -3.54 -26.31
C TYR A 34 -18.72 -4.27 -26.44
N ASP A 35 -18.75 -5.57 -26.13
CA ASP A 35 -19.95 -6.40 -26.22
C ASP A 35 -20.81 -6.35 -24.94
N SER A 36 -20.26 -5.80 -23.86
CA SER A 36 -20.93 -5.80 -22.55
C SER A 36 -22.04 -4.77 -22.45
N LYS A 37 -23.18 -5.18 -21.90
CA LYS A 37 -24.29 -4.28 -21.56
C LYS A 37 -24.00 -3.35 -20.37
N TYR A 38 -23.06 -3.72 -19.49
CA TYR A 38 -22.90 -3.09 -18.17
C TYR A 38 -21.60 -2.31 -18.01
N PHE A 39 -20.64 -2.47 -18.93
CA PHE A 39 -19.37 -1.75 -18.86
C PHE A 39 -18.78 -1.37 -20.22
N ASN A 40 -19.58 -1.37 -21.30
CA ASN A 40 -19.11 -0.76 -22.53
C ASN A 40 -18.85 0.74 -22.34
N PRO A 41 -17.93 1.34 -23.11
CA PRO A 41 -17.55 2.74 -22.95
C PRO A 41 -18.73 3.71 -23.00
N SER A 42 -19.66 3.54 -23.95
CA SER A 42 -20.82 4.43 -24.11
C SER A 42 -21.79 4.34 -22.91
N TYR A 43 -21.96 3.17 -22.32
CA TYR A 43 -22.77 2.95 -21.13
C TYR A 43 -22.14 3.65 -19.91
N LEU A 44 -20.83 3.48 -19.70
CA LEU A 44 -20.11 4.08 -18.59
C LEU A 44 -20.00 5.60 -18.71
N GLU A 45 -19.87 6.12 -19.93
CA GLU A 45 -19.95 7.56 -20.17
C GLU A 45 -21.31 8.11 -19.76
N LYS A 46 -22.41 7.48 -20.21
CA LYS A 46 -23.78 7.91 -19.90
C LYS A 46 -24.11 7.78 -18.40
N LYS A 47 -23.66 6.71 -17.74
CA LYS A 47 -24.03 6.41 -16.35
C LYS A 47 -23.10 7.02 -15.30
N SER A 48 -21.81 7.03 -15.57
CA SER A 48 -20.77 7.41 -14.61
C SER A 48 -20.00 8.67 -15.02
N GLY A 49 -20.24 9.20 -16.23
CA GLY A 49 -19.49 10.34 -16.77
C GLY A 49 -18.02 10.03 -17.05
N LEU A 50 -17.68 8.75 -17.23
CA LEU A 50 -16.32 8.30 -17.52
C LEU A 50 -16.03 8.52 -19.01
N SER A 51 -14.97 9.27 -19.30
CA SER A 51 -14.43 9.38 -20.66
C SER A 51 -13.81 8.06 -21.08
N MET A 52 -13.68 7.84 -22.39
CA MET A 52 -13.08 6.63 -22.95
C MET A 52 -11.69 6.32 -22.35
N LYS A 53 -10.85 7.34 -22.14
CA LYS A 53 -9.52 7.18 -21.51
C LYS A 53 -9.64 6.69 -20.06
N GLU A 54 -10.57 7.25 -19.29
CA GLU A 54 -10.79 6.83 -17.90
C GLU A 54 -11.37 5.41 -17.82
N VAL A 55 -12.21 5.02 -18.77
CA VAL A 55 -12.73 3.64 -18.86
C VAL A 55 -11.58 2.66 -19.00
N TYR A 56 -10.63 2.89 -19.90
CA TYR A 56 -9.45 2.01 -20.04
C TYR A 56 -8.60 1.97 -18.78
N VAL A 57 -8.38 3.11 -18.12
CA VAL A 57 -7.66 3.14 -16.83
C VAL A 57 -8.38 2.28 -15.79
N VAL A 58 -9.71 2.35 -15.70
CA VAL A 58 -10.50 1.52 -14.78
C VAL A 58 -10.37 0.04 -15.13
N LEU A 59 -10.50 -0.33 -16.40
CA LEU A 59 -10.37 -1.72 -16.85
C LEU A 59 -8.97 -2.26 -16.56
N GLU A 60 -7.93 -1.50 -16.87
CA GLU A 60 -6.54 -1.89 -16.65
C GLU A 60 -6.27 -2.11 -15.17
N ASN A 61 -6.72 -1.18 -14.32
CA ASN A 61 -6.49 -1.29 -12.89
C ASN A 61 -7.27 -2.44 -12.25
N ILE A 62 -8.52 -2.68 -12.66
CA ILE A 62 -9.29 -3.84 -12.18
C ILE A 62 -8.62 -5.14 -12.65
N TYR A 63 -8.18 -5.20 -13.91
CA TYR A 63 -7.48 -6.37 -14.45
C TYR A 63 -6.18 -6.67 -13.69
N LYS A 64 -5.35 -5.64 -13.44
CA LYS A 64 -4.12 -5.75 -12.64
C LYS A 64 -4.43 -6.19 -11.22
N ALA A 65 -5.41 -5.56 -10.56
CA ALA A 65 -5.82 -5.91 -9.21
C ALA A 65 -6.36 -7.35 -9.13
N TYR A 66 -7.07 -7.83 -10.15
CA TYR A 66 -7.58 -9.19 -10.21
C TYR A 66 -6.47 -10.23 -10.45
N ASN A 67 -5.46 -9.92 -11.25
CA ASN A 67 -4.41 -10.87 -11.63
C ASN A 67 -3.12 -10.77 -10.78
N MET A 68 -3.01 -9.78 -9.89
CA MET A 68 -1.89 -9.65 -8.94
C MET A 68 -1.67 -10.95 -8.15
N ARG A 69 -0.44 -11.41 -7.97
CA ARG A 69 -0.24 -12.65 -7.23
C ARG A 69 -0.54 -12.46 -5.74
N PHE A 70 -0.94 -13.52 -5.04
CA PHE A 70 -1.32 -13.37 -3.64
C PHE A 70 -0.13 -12.96 -2.74
N ASP A 71 1.08 -13.41 -3.07
CA ASP A 71 2.32 -12.97 -2.42
C ASP A 71 2.64 -11.49 -2.68
N GLU A 72 2.30 -10.96 -3.86
CA GLU A 72 2.40 -9.53 -4.16
C GLU A 72 1.39 -8.71 -3.36
N ILE A 73 0.13 -9.16 -3.27
CA ILE A 73 -0.89 -8.54 -2.41
C ILE A 73 -0.38 -8.41 -0.97
N MET A 74 0.17 -9.50 -0.43
CA MET A 74 0.72 -9.52 0.94
C MET A 74 1.86 -8.51 1.12
N LYS A 75 2.74 -8.41 0.12
CA LYS A 75 3.88 -7.49 0.11
C LYS A 75 3.43 -6.03 0.05
N GLU A 76 2.52 -5.70 -0.87
CA GLU A 76 1.97 -4.34 -1.00
C GLU A 76 1.14 -3.94 0.22
N ALA A 77 0.42 -4.88 0.83
CA ALA A 77 -0.32 -4.68 2.07
C ALA A 77 0.59 -4.49 3.30
N GLY A 78 1.90 -4.77 3.21
CA GLY A 78 2.82 -4.69 4.34
C GLY A 78 2.44 -5.62 5.50
N THR A 79 1.86 -6.79 5.19
CA THR A 79 1.31 -7.71 6.20
C THR A 79 2.04 -9.06 6.23
N THR A 80 1.83 -9.82 7.29
CA THR A 80 2.40 -11.16 7.49
C THR A 80 1.30 -12.21 7.53
N ASN A 81 1.64 -13.48 7.29
CA ASN A 81 0.67 -14.58 7.31
C ASN A 81 -0.10 -14.61 8.65
N SER A 82 0.60 -14.47 9.78
CA SER A 82 0.00 -14.49 11.11
C SER A 82 -0.95 -13.31 11.34
N LYS A 83 -0.57 -12.09 10.91
CA LYS A 83 -1.46 -10.92 11.00
C LYS A 83 -2.72 -11.11 10.17
N LEU A 84 -2.60 -11.64 8.96
CA LEU A 84 -3.75 -11.88 8.09
C LEU A 84 -4.66 -12.98 8.63
N ARG A 85 -4.08 -14.06 9.18
CA ARG A 85 -4.81 -15.12 9.89
C ARG A 85 -5.61 -14.55 11.06
N ASP A 86 -4.95 -13.77 11.92
CA ASP A 86 -5.57 -13.26 13.14
C ASP A 86 -6.63 -12.18 12.84
N SER A 87 -6.42 -11.36 11.81
CA SER A 87 -7.34 -10.27 11.45
C SER A 87 -8.58 -10.75 10.67
N PHE A 88 -8.43 -11.75 9.81
CA PHE A 88 -9.50 -12.22 8.92
C PHE A 88 -9.99 -13.65 9.24
N CYS A 89 -9.46 -14.27 10.29
CA CYS A 89 -9.76 -15.65 10.67
C CYS A 89 -9.51 -16.66 9.54
N ILE A 90 -8.49 -16.40 8.69
CA ILE A 90 -8.13 -17.26 7.56
C ILE A 90 -7.03 -18.23 8.01
N PRO A 91 -7.22 -19.56 7.90
CA PRO A 91 -6.19 -20.52 8.29
C PRO A 91 -4.85 -20.27 7.58
N GLU A 92 -3.75 -20.37 8.31
CA GLU A 92 -2.39 -20.11 7.80
C GLU A 92 -2.03 -21.02 6.62
N LYS A 93 -2.46 -22.29 6.65
CA LYS A 93 -2.30 -23.23 5.53
C LYS A 93 -2.98 -22.76 4.24
N SER A 94 -4.13 -22.09 4.33
CA SER A 94 -4.82 -21.52 3.16
C SER A 94 -4.02 -20.36 2.57
N ILE A 95 -3.50 -19.48 3.44
CA ILE A 95 -2.64 -18.36 3.04
C ILE A 95 -1.38 -18.87 2.32
N GLU A 96 -0.73 -19.90 2.87
CA GLU A 96 0.44 -20.53 2.25
C GLU A 96 0.10 -21.19 0.90
N ALA A 97 -1.05 -21.87 0.80
CA ALA A 97 -1.51 -22.47 -0.45
C ALA A 97 -1.77 -21.41 -1.54
N TRP A 98 -2.31 -20.24 -1.17
CA TRP A 98 -2.53 -19.13 -2.10
C TRP A 98 -1.22 -18.45 -2.52
N LYS A 99 -0.27 -18.26 -1.59
CA LYS A 99 1.05 -17.68 -1.89
C LYS A 99 1.87 -18.57 -2.82
N SER A 100 1.83 -19.89 -2.61
CA SER A 100 2.55 -20.86 -3.43
C SER A 100 1.89 -21.13 -4.79
N GLY A 101 0.67 -20.63 -5.02
CA GLY A 101 -0.11 -20.93 -6.22
C GLY A 101 -0.68 -22.35 -6.26
N ARG A 102 -0.52 -23.14 -5.19
CA ARG A 102 -1.10 -24.49 -5.09
C ARG A 102 -2.63 -24.46 -5.21
N ASN A 103 -3.26 -23.47 -4.57
CA ASN A 103 -4.69 -23.19 -4.69
C ASN A 103 -4.91 -21.72 -5.05
N ARG A 104 -5.97 -21.44 -5.79
CA ARG A 104 -6.42 -20.06 -6.05
C ARG A 104 -7.09 -19.49 -4.79
N CYS A 105 -6.79 -18.24 -4.47
CA CYS A 105 -7.55 -17.50 -3.46
C CYS A 105 -8.98 -17.25 -3.99
N PRO A 106 -10.04 -17.58 -3.23
CA PRO A 106 -11.41 -17.30 -3.65
C PRO A 106 -11.62 -15.81 -3.96
N ASP A 107 -12.33 -15.51 -5.05
CA ASP A 107 -12.42 -14.15 -5.60
C ASP A 107 -13.00 -13.14 -4.61
N TYR A 108 -13.97 -13.55 -3.79
CA TYR A 108 -14.57 -12.68 -2.77
C TYR A 108 -13.58 -12.35 -1.65
N ILE A 109 -12.76 -13.31 -1.21
CA ILE A 109 -11.70 -13.08 -0.21
C ILE A 109 -10.64 -12.15 -0.80
N ARG A 110 -10.24 -12.42 -2.04
CA ARG A 110 -9.28 -11.59 -2.76
C ARG A 110 -9.76 -10.14 -2.88
N LEU A 111 -11.00 -9.94 -3.33
CA LEU A 111 -11.59 -8.62 -3.44
C LEU A 111 -11.69 -7.92 -2.07
N MET A 112 -12.09 -8.65 -1.02
CA MET A 112 -12.14 -8.14 0.34
C MET A 112 -10.76 -7.63 0.80
N LEU A 113 -9.69 -8.42 0.60
CA LEU A 113 -8.34 -8.04 0.99
C LEU A 113 -7.83 -6.81 0.20
N LEU A 114 -8.04 -6.80 -1.13
CA LEU A 114 -7.65 -5.66 -1.97
C LEU A 114 -8.35 -4.37 -1.56
N ARG A 115 -9.61 -4.45 -1.13
CA ARG A 115 -10.36 -3.30 -0.62
C ARG A 115 -9.87 -2.86 0.74
N TYR A 116 -9.71 -3.79 1.68
CA TYR A 116 -9.26 -3.50 3.05
C TYR A 116 -7.88 -2.83 3.07
N TYR A 117 -6.95 -3.31 2.25
CA TYR A 117 -5.60 -2.74 2.15
C TYR A 117 -5.50 -1.59 1.14
N HIS A 118 -6.63 -1.10 0.60
CA HIS A 118 -6.67 0.01 -0.37
C HIS A 118 -5.79 -0.19 -1.62
N LEU A 119 -5.64 -1.45 -2.06
CA LEU A 119 -4.87 -1.84 -3.24
C LEU A 119 -5.69 -1.78 -4.54
N LEU A 120 -7.02 -1.70 -4.43
CA LEU A 120 -7.91 -1.50 -5.57
C LEU A 120 -8.02 0.00 -5.91
N LYS A 121 -7.26 0.45 -6.91
CA LYS A 121 -7.24 1.84 -7.38
C LYS A 121 -7.94 1.97 -8.72
N LEU A 122 -9.15 2.54 -8.79
CA LEU A 122 -9.88 2.64 -10.07
C LEU A 122 -9.36 3.75 -10.99
N GLY A 123 -8.73 4.78 -10.42
CA GLY A 123 -8.24 5.96 -11.14
C GLY A 123 -8.47 7.22 -10.32
N LYS A 124 -8.01 8.36 -10.83
CA LYS A 124 -8.09 9.64 -10.11
C LYS A 124 -9.56 10.08 -9.99
N TYR A 125 -10.06 10.21 -8.75
CA TYR A 125 -11.44 10.63 -8.44
C TYR A 125 -12.54 9.67 -8.92
N ILE A 126 -12.20 8.41 -9.19
CA ILE A 126 -13.15 7.36 -9.58
C ILE A 126 -13.32 6.43 -8.38
N TYR A 127 -14.56 6.23 -7.95
CA TYR A 127 -14.89 5.41 -6.79
C TYR A 127 -15.99 4.42 -7.14
N THR A 128 -16.04 3.27 -6.45
CA THR A 128 -17.23 2.43 -6.48
C THR A 128 -18.36 3.09 -5.68
N GLU A 129 -19.59 2.78 -6.06
CA GLU A 129 -20.79 3.19 -5.33
C GLU A 129 -20.73 2.80 -3.84
N GLU A 130 -20.35 1.55 -3.54
CA GLU A 130 -20.17 1.09 -2.16
C GLU A 130 -19.13 1.90 -1.38
N TYR A 131 -18.01 2.27 -2.00
CA TYR A 131 -16.98 3.06 -1.32
C TYR A 131 -17.42 4.52 -1.12
N ASP A 132 -18.19 5.09 -2.06
CA ASP A 132 -18.84 6.38 -1.88
C ASP A 132 -19.81 6.36 -0.68
N ASP A 133 -20.60 5.31 -0.54
CA ASP A 133 -21.53 5.15 0.57
C ASP A 133 -20.78 4.97 1.90
N TYR A 134 -19.74 4.13 1.93
CA TYR A 134 -18.87 4.00 3.10
C TYR A 134 -18.32 5.36 3.56
N LEU A 135 -17.80 6.18 2.63
CA LEU A 135 -17.29 7.51 2.96
C LEU A 135 -18.35 8.44 3.57
N LYS A 136 -19.64 8.26 3.25
CA LYS A 136 -20.74 9.02 3.88
C LYS A 136 -21.05 8.52 5.29
N THR A 137 -20.80 7.25 5.58
CA THR A 137 -21.05 6.66 6.91
C THR A 137 -19.99 7.00 7.95
N ILE A 138 -18.80 7.44 7.53
CA ILE A 138 -17.73 7.84 8.45
C ILE A 138 -18.21 9.06 9.24
N PRO A 139 -18.32 8.98 10.59
CA PRO A 139 -18.74 10.11 11.40
C PRO A 139 -17.78 11.29 11.21
N LYS A 140 -18.34 12.47 10.90
CA LYS A 140 -17.56 13.71 10.72
C LYS A 140 -16.84 14.21 11.97
N VAL A 141 -17.06 13.56 13.12
CA VAL A 141 -16.43 13.87 14.41
C VAL A 141 -14.89 13.80 14.32
N TYR A 142 -14.34 13.06 13.35
CA TYR A 142 -12.89 12.97 13.12
C TYR A 142 -12.33 13.97 12.09
N GLU A 143 -13.15 14.85 11.49
CA GLU A 143 -12.67 15.85 10.52
C GLU A 143 -11.94 17.04 11.21
N GLU A 144 -12.20 17.28 12.50
CA GLU A 144 -11.65 18.45 13.23
C GLU A 144 -10.21 18.23 13.70
N SER A 145 -9.80 17.00 14.05
CA SER A 145 -8.43 16.71 14.51
C SER A 145 -7.35 16.75 13.41
N GLY A 146 -7.76 16.84 12.14
CA GLY A 146 -6.84 16.92 11.00
C GLY A 146 -6.43 18.34 10.60
N LYS A 147 -7.16 19.37 11.07
CA LYS A 147 -6.87 20.77 10.70
C LYS A 147 -5.80 21.40 11.59
N GLU A 148 -5.66 20.96 12.84
CA GLU A 148 -4.69 21.54 13.78
C GLU A 148 -3.23 21.13 13.50
N LYS A 149 -2.99 19.98 12.85
CA LYS A 149 -1.62 19.55 12.51
C LYS A 149 -1.04 20.21 11.25
N ALA A 150 -1.86 20.88 10.43
CA ALA A 150 -1.36 21.59 9.26
C ALA A 150 -0.86 23.01 9.59
N THR A 151 -1.40 23.63 10.65
CA THR A 151 -1.01 24.98 11.08
C THR A 151 0.20 24.98 12.02
N ASP A 152 0.41 23.93 12.81
CA ASP A 152 1.57 23.84 13.71
C ASP A 152 2.89 23.51 12.99
N VAL A 153 2.85 22.92 11.79
CA VAL A 153 4.07 22.65 11.00
C VAL A 153 4.55 23.91 10.26
N LEU A 154 3.65 24.87 10.01
CA LEU A 154 3.99 26.16 9.39
C LEU A 154 4.56 27.15 10.42
N ASN A 155 4.02 27.21 11.64
CA ASN A 155 4.53 28.11 12.69
C ASN A 155 5.85 27.66 13.34
N LYS A 156 6.25 26.39 13.19
CA LYS A 156 7.53 25.89 13.75
C LYS A 156 8.75 26.19 12.88
N LYS A 157 8.54 26.64 11.63
CA LYS A 157 9.63 27.03 10.71
C LYS A 157 10.03 28.51 10.82
N GLU A 158 9.25 29.34 11.50
CA GLU A 158 9.54 30.78 11.66
C GLU A 158 10.09 31.15 13.05
N ALA A 159 10.20 30.19 13.99
CA ALA A 159 10.63 30.44 15.37
C ALA A 159 12.02 29.87 15.73
N ILE A 160 12.91 29.66 14.76
CA ILE A 160 14.32 29.33 15.03
C ILE A 160 15.21 30.32 14.28
N THR A 161 15.13 31.59 14.69
CA THR A 161 16.25 32.51 14.50
C THR A 161 16.57 33.13 15.85
N ILE A 162 17.87 33.10 16.17
CA ILE A 162 18.57 33.85 17.23
C ILE A 162 18.44 33.25 18.64
N ASN A 163 19.42 32.40 18.98
CA ASN A 163 20.29 32.65 20.14
C ASN A 163 21.64 31.95 19.91
N LYS A 164 22.67 32.77 19.62
CA LYS A 164 24.08 32.41 19.65
C LYS A 164 24.56 32.43 21.10
N ALA A 165 25.18 31.35 21.58
CA ALA A 165 26.40 31.36 22.39
C ALA A 165 26.85 29.92 22.71
N ALA A 166 28.07 29.57 22.27
CA ALA A 166 29.01 28.52 22.72
C ALA A 166 28.47 27.07 22.84
N ASP A 167 29.13 26.01 22.39
CA ASP A 167 30.56 25.72 22.41
C ASP A 167 30.84 24.49 21.48
N ASP A 168 32.12 24.25 21.28
CA ASP A 168 32.83 23.55 20.20
C ASP A 168 32.48 22.11 19.75
N SER A 169 32.91 21.87 18.50
CA SER A 169 33.36 20.60 17.88
C SER A 169 32.30 19.65 17.27
N LEU A 170 32.11 19.74 15.94
CA LEU A 170 32.32 18.63 14.98
C LEU A 170 32.01 19.04 13.53
N ASP A 171 33.04 18.91 12.69
CA ASP A 171 33.08 18.68 11.23
C ASP A 171 31.92 19.16 10.33
N LYS A 172 32.11 20.35 9.74
CA LYS A 172 31.32 20.86 8.60
C LYS A 172 32.09 20.60 7.30
N GLY A 173 31.66 19.60 6.54
CA GLY A 173 32.24 19.36 5.21
C GLY A 173 31.46 18.51 4.21
N ILE A 174 30.20 18.11 4.46
CA ILE A 174 29.56 17.03 3.65
C ILE A 174 28.24 17.40 2.95
N TYR A 175 27.68 18.62 3.07
CA TYR A 175 26.34 18.88 2.51
C TYR A 175 26.15 20.18 1.72
N ASP A 176 27.18 20.69 1.04
CA ASP A 176 27.04 21.89 0.18
C ASP A 176 27.20 21.66 -1.33
N ASN A 177 27.07 20.41 -1.83
CA ASN A 177 27.08 20.17 -3.29
C ASN A 177 26.11 19.05 -3.71
N VAL A 178 24.81 19.30 -3.63
CA VAL A 178 23.82 18.49 -4.35
C VAL A 178 23.42 19.28 -5.60
N ARG A 179 24.07 18.98 -6.74
CA ARG A 179 23.61 19.44 -8.06
C ARG A 179 22.30 18.74 -8.42
N ASN A 180 21.42 19.43 -9.14
CA ASN A 180 20.17 18.83 -9.62
C ASN A 180 20.49 17.72 -10.63
N TYR A 181 19.65 16.69 -10.66
CA TYR A 181 19.82 15.50 -11.50
C TYR A 181 19.92 15.82 -13.00
N GLU A 182 19.40 16.98 -13.40
CA GLU A 182 19.38 17.48 -14.79
C GLU A 182 20.72 18.11 -15.23
N ASP A 183 21.66 18.32 -14.31
CA ASP A 183 22.96 18.97 -14.59
C ASP A 183 24.13 17.99 -14.80
N TYR A 184 23.87 16.67 -14.80
CA TYR A 184 24.90 15.66 -15.01
C TYR A 184 25.06 15.32 -16.49
N SER A 185 26.31 15.33 -16.97
CA SER A 185 26.67 14.70 -18.24
C SER A 185 26.48 13.18 -18.16
N ASP A 186 26.14 12.54 -19.27
CA ASP A 186 26.01 11.07 -19.33
C ASP A 186 27.31 10.37 -18.87
N ASP A 187 28.47 10.97 -19.14
CA ASP A 187 29.77 10.44 -18.71
C ASP A 187 29.95 10.52 -17.18
N ASP A 188 29.48 11.59 -16.54
CA ASP A 188 29.56 11.79 -15.08
C ASP A 188 28.61 10.83 -14.33
N PHE A 189 27.48 10.47 -14.96
CA PHE A 189 26.54 9.49 -14.41
C PHE A 189 27.14 8.08 -14.36
N TYR A 190 27.90 7.69 -15.39
CA TYR A 190 28.57 6.39 -15.42
C TYR A 190 29.69 6.30 -14.37
N GLU A 191 30.42 7.38 -14.10
CA GLU A 191 31.45 7.42 -13.06
C GLU A 191 30.84 7.28 -11.65
N MET A 192 29.69 7.91 -11.38
CA MET A 192 28.94 7.76 -10.12
C MET A 192 28.42 6.33 -9.90
N ILE A 193 27.91 5.67 -10.94
CA ILE A 193 27.45 4.28 -10.83
C ILE A 193 28.63 3.32 -10.65
N SER A 194 29.76 3.58 -11.31
CA SER A 194 30.96 2.75 -11.18
C SER A 194 31.57 2.79 -9.77
N SER A 195 31.50 3.92 -9.08
CA SER A 195 31.97 4.09 -7.70
C SER A 195 31.08 3.42 -6.65
N ILE A 196 29.79 3.18 -6.96
CA ILE A 196 28.88 2.36 -6.15
C ILE A 196 29.18 0.85 -6.30
N GLY A 197 29.66 0.42 -7.47
CA GLY A 197 30.02 -0.97 -7.76
C GLY A 197 31.25 -1.50 -7.00
N SER A 198 32.14 -0.60 -6.55
CA SER A 198 33.40 -0.94 -5.87
C SER A 198 33.24 -1.27 -4.37
N ALA A 199 32.07 -1.02 -3.77
CA ALA A 199 31.83 -1.22 -2.33
C ALA A 199 31.53 -2.69 -1.95
N LYS A 200 31.99 -3.68 -2.74
CA LYS A 200 31.72 -5.11 -2.56
C LYS A 200 32.89 -5.95 -2.01
N HIS A 201 33.92 -5.31 -1.44
CA HIS A 201 35.02 -6.00 -0.76
C HIS A 201 35.30 -5.42 0.64
N ILE A 202 34.42 -5.73 1.61
CA ILE A 202 34.82 -5.87 3.02
C ILE A 202 34.02 -7.05 3.59
N ALA A 203 34.55 -8.25 3.35
CA ALA A 203 34.14 -9.47 4.04
C ALA A 203 35.42 -10.22 4.38
N ASP A 204 36.06 -9.85 5.49
CA ASP A 204 36.85 -10.76 6.31
C ASP A 204 37.17 -10.06 7.63
N ASP A 205 36.57 -10.54 8.73
CA ASP A 205 37.23 -10.65 10.02
C ASP A 205 36.30 -11.39 11.01
N GLY A 206 36.83 -12.50 11.52
CA GLY A 206 36.07 -13.56 12.18
C GLY A 206 35.47 -13.18 13.53
N VAL A 207 34.22 -13.61 13.74
CA VAL A 207 33.63 -13.74 15.08
C VAL A 207 33.13 -15.17 15.25
N LYS A 208 33.82 -15.92 16.12
CA LYS A 208 33.42 -17.23 16.62
C LYS A 208 32.08 -17.11 17.36
N ILE A 209 31.00 -17.65 16.80
CA ILE A 209 29.72 -17.75 17.51
C ILE A 209 29.75 -19.03 18.35
N ASN A 210 29.97 -18.85 19.67
CA ASN A 210 29.78 -19.92 20.65
C ASN A 210 28.29 -20.29 20.74
N ASN A 211 27.99 -21.57 20.50
CA ASN A 211 26.68 -22.17 20.74
C ASN A 211 26.30 -22.05 22.24
N LYS A 212 25.43 -21.10 22.57
CA LYS A 212 24.72 -21.08 23.85
C LYS A 212 23.23 -21.27 23.58
N ARG A 213 22.76 -22.50 23.81
CA ARG A 213 21.33 -22.82 23.91
C ARG A 213 20.71 -21.92 24.98
N ASN A 214 19.88 -20.97 24.59
CA ASN A 214 18.96 -20.29 25.50
C ASN A 214 17.53 -20.59 25.05
N SER A 215 16.90 -21.48 25.81
CA SER A 215 15.46 -21.66 25.87
C SER A 215 14.79 -20.36 26.29
N VAL A 216 14.15 -19.67 25.35
CA VAL A 216 13.19 -18.59 25.67
C VAL A 216 11.83 -19.04 25.17
N VAL A 217 11.30 -20.04 25.87
CA VAL A 217 9.87 -20.35 25.91
C VAL A 217 9.49 -20.28 27.38
N ASN A 218 8.37 -19.63 27.66
CA ASN A 218 7.69 -19.48 28.96
C ASN A 218 8.10 -18.28 29.84
N LYS A 219 7.56 -17.10 29.52
CA LYS A 219 7.10 -16.12 30.54
C LYS A 219 5.80 -15.46 30.08
N THR A 220 4.70 -16.20 30.17
CA THR A 220 3.33 -15.66 30.22
C THR A 220 2.93 -15.45 31.67
N ASP A 221 3.66 -14.61 32.41
CA ASP A 221 3.41 -14.34 33.85
C ASP A 221 2.58 -13.07 34.11
N TYR A 222 2.14 -12.35 33.07
CA TYR A 222 1.38 -11.12 33.25
C TYR A 222 -0.09 -11.37 33.63
N LEU A 223 -0.65 -12.53 33.26
CA LEU A 223 -2.05 -12.90 33.57
C LEU A 223 -2.21 -13.42 35.00
N ASP A 224 -1.20 -14.09 35.56
CA ASP A 224 -1.25 -14.61 36.92
C ASP A 224 -1.24 -13.52 37.99
N ASN A 225 -0.57 -12.39 37.71
CA ASN A 225 -0.57 -11.23 38.60
C ASN A 225 -1.92 -10.50 38.63
N ILE A 226 -2.68 -10.54 37.53
CA ILE A 226 -4.03 -9.95 37.45
C ILE A 226 -5.05 -10.83 38.18
N LEU A 227 -4.87 -12.15 38.16
CA LEU A 227 -5.76 -13.08 38.87
C LEU A 227 -5.54 -13.09 40.39
N LYS A 228 -4.30 -12.85 40.85
CA LYS A 228 -3.99 -12.74 42.29
C LYS A 228 -4.52 -11.46 42.94
N SER A 229 -4.64 -10.36 42.19
CA SER A 229 -5.15 -9.09 42.73
C SER A 229 -6.68 -9.04 42.89
N ARG A 230 -7.43 -9.98 42.29
CA ARG A 230 -8.89 -10.07 42.43
C ARG A 230 -9.39 -10.89 43.62
N LYS A 231 -8.53 -11.63 44.33
CA LYS A 231 -8.91 -12.49 45.46
C LYS A 231 -8.73 -11.86 46.86
N LYS A 232 -8.43 -10.56 46.95
CA LYS A 232 -8.45 -9.82 48.22
C LYS A 232 -9.60 -8.82 48.24
N LYS A 233 -10.81 -9.32 48.52
CA LYS A 233 -11.91 -8.60 49.15
C LYS A 233 -12.75 -9.60 49.91
#